data_AF-G7M5F4-F1
#
_entry.id   AF-G7M5F4-F1
#
_cell.length_a   1.000
_cell.length_b   1.000
_cell.length_c   1.000
_cell.angle_alpha   90.00
_cell.angle_beta   90.00
_cell.angle_gamma   90.00
#
_symmetry.space_group_name_H-M   'P 1'
#
loop_
_entity.id
_entity.type
_entity.pdbx_description
1 polymer ?
#
loop_
_entity_poly.entity_id
_entity_poly.type
_entity_poly.pdbx_seq_one_letter_code
_entity_poly.pdbx_strand_id
1 'polypeptide(L)'
;MIYFIKSHALTNLRNKLLILYILNVTDIIFTLFLLNTGFYMEANALMSNTVKSYIASFFLKILLPAILFIILFFRMKKATDKQLMLSNIFITGAVILYILINIFHIVWVAILPIFIFS
;
A
#
# COMPACT_ATOMS: atom_id res chain seq x y z
N MET A 1 5.50 -28.33 17.82
CA MET A 1 5.54 -28.17 16.34
C MET A 1 4.52 -27.17 15.81
N ILE A 2 3.22 -27.30 16.15
CA ILE A 2 2.15 -26.40 15.68
C ILE A 2 2.37 -24.93 16.11
N TYR A 3 2.79 -24.69 17.36
CA TYR A 3 3.06 -23.33 17.86
C TYR A 3 4.17 -22.61 17.08
N PHE A 4 5.25 -23.33 16.73
CA PHE A 4 6.39 -22.78 15.98
C PHE A 4 5.97 -22.36 14.56
N ILE A 5 5.21 -23.23 13.86
CA ILE A 5 4.67 -22.94 12.52
C ILE A 5 3.76 -21.71 12.57
N LYS A 6 2.90 -21.63 13.59
CA LYS A 6 1.99 -20.49 13.79
C LYS A 6 2.74 -19.19 14.06
N SER A 7 3.78 -19.21 14.90
CA SER A 7 4.59 -18.03 15.18
C SER A 7 5.34 -17.52 13.95
N HIS A 8 5.85 -18.44 13.12
CA HIS A 8 6.51 -18.09 11.86
C HIS A 8 5.53 -17.48 10.86
N ALA A 9 4.34 -18.08 10.70
CA ALA A 9 3.28 -17.56 9.83
C ALA A 9 2.85 -16.14 10.24
N LEU A 10 2.68 -15.90 11.54
CA LEU A 10 2.33 -14.58 12.07
C LEU A 10 3.42 -13.54 11.79
N THR A 11 4.69 -13.92 11.92
CA THR A 11 5.83 -13.03 11.65
C THR A 11 5.92 -12.69 10.16
N ASN A 12 5.73 -13.66 9.28
CA ASN A 12 5.69 -13.46 7.84
C ASN A 12 4.54 -12.52 7.44
N LEU A 13 3.33 -12.75 7.96
CA LEU A 13 2.16 -11.89 7.74
C LEU A 13 2.39 -10.46 8.23
N ARG A 14 3.02 -10.30 9.40
CA ARG A 14 3.40 -8.98 9.92
C ARG A 14 4.31 -8.24 8.94
N ASN A 15 5.35 -8.91 8.46
CA ASN A 15 6.29 -8.30 7.52
C ASN A 15 5.60 -7.92 6.20
N LYS A 16 4.69 -8.76 5.69
CA LYS A 16 3.91 -8.43 4.49
C LYS A 16 2.98 -7.24 4.69
N LEU A 17 2.31 -7.11 5.85
CA LEU A 17 1.51 -5.92 6.16
C LEU A 17 2.37 -4.65 6.27
N LEU A 18 3.57 -4.75 6.83
CA LEU A 18 4.52 -3.63 6.86
C LEU A 18 4.97 -3.24 5.46
N ILE A 19 5.30 -4.20 4.60
CA ILE A 19 5.62 -3.95 3.18
C ILE A 19 4.45 -3.28 2.48
N LEU A 20 3.23 -3.80 2.66
CA LEU A 20 2.02 -3.22 2.08
C LEU A 20 1.79 -1.79 2.55
N TYR A 21 2.09 -1.49 3.81
CA TYR A 21 2.03 -0.13 4.35
C TYR A 21 3.02 0.80 3.67
N ILE A 22 4.29 0.39 3.59
CA ILE A 22 5.33 1.18 2.93
C ILE A 22 4.93 1.44 1.49
N LEU A 23 4.50 0.41 0.75
CA LEU A 23 4.06 0.55 -0.64
C LEU A 23 2.86 1.51 -0.81
N ASN A 24 1.94 1.53 0.15
CA ASN A 24 0.80 2.45 0.13
C ASN A 24 1.19 3.89 0.51
N VAL A 25 2.21 4.07 1.35
CA VAL A 25 2.78 5.39 1.65
C VAL A 25 3.57 5.92 0.45
N THR A 26 4.38 5.09 -0.21
CA THR A 26 5.13 5.49 -1.40
C THR A 26 4.22 5.79 -2.58
N ASP A 27 3.14 5.01 -2.75
CA ASP A 27 2.06 5.28 -3.71
C ASP A 27 1.56 6.72 -3.61
N ILE A 28 1.07 7.15 -2.43
CA ILE A 28 0.54 8.51 -2.28
C ILE A 28 1.62 9.59 -2.44
N ILE A 29 2.87 9.33 -2.03
CA ILE A 29 3.98 10.27 -2.24
C ILE A 29 4.23 10.47 -3.74
N PHE A 30 4.30 9.39 -4.51
CA PHE A 30 4.49 9.47 -5.97
C PHE A 30 3.29 10.10 -6.67
N THR A 31 2.07 9.76 -6.28
CA THR A 31 0.86 10.41 -6.81
C THR A 31 0.89 11.91 -6.60
N LEU A 32 1.15 12.38 -5.39
CA LEU A 32 1.21 13.83 -5.10
C LEU A 32 2.37 14.50 -5.84
N PHE A 33 3.55 13.87 -5.89
CA PHE A 33 4.69 14.37 -6.64
C PHE A 33 4.36 14.53 -8.13
N LEU A 34 3.83 13.49 -8.76
CA LEU A 34 3.48 13.48 -10.18
C LEU A 34 2.34 14.46 -10.50
N LEU A 35 1.30 14.53 -9.67
CA LEU A 35 0.19 15.49 -9.86
C LEU A 35 0.68 16.94 -9.84
N ASN A 36 1.64 17.27 -8.97
CA ASN A 36 2.22 18.61 -8.89
C ASN A 36 2.99 19.02 -10.16
N THR A 37 3.36 18.07 -11.02
CA THR A 37 4.02 18.36 -12.30
C THR A 37 3.04 18.84 -13.38
N GLY A 38 1.74 18.57 -13.23
CA GLY A 38 0.72 18.86 -14.24
C GLY A 38 0.66 17.87 -15.41
N PHE A 39 1.61 16.94 -15.53
CA PHE A 39 1.67 15.95 -16.63
C PHE A 39 1.07 14.59 -16.27
N TYR A 40 0.57 14.44 -15.06
CA TYR A 40 -0.03 13.21 -14.55
C TYR A 40 -1.46 13.47 -14.10
N MET A 41 -2.34 12.50 -14.33
CA MET A 41 -3.70 12.52 -13.81
C MET A 41 -4.00 11.24 -13.04
N GLU A 42 -4.68 11.40 -11.90
CA GLU A 42 -5.15 10.29 -11.09
C GLU A 42 -6.28 9.54 -11.83
N ALA A 43 -6.04 8.28 -12.17
CA ALA A 43 -7.03 7.47 -12.91
C ALA A 43 -8.27 7.12 -12.07
N ASN A 44 -8.11 7.05 -10.74
CA ASN A 44 -9.21 6.72 -9.84
C ASN A 44 -10.07 7.95 -9.52
N ALA A 45 -11.30 7.98 -10.01
CA ALA A 45 -12.23 9.10 -9.83
C ALA A 45 -12.59 9.40 -8.37
N LEU A 46 -12.57 8.40 -7.46
CA LEU A 46 -12.77 8.65 -6.02
C LEU A 46 -11.51 9.27 -5.40
N MET A 47 -10.33 8.82 -5.85
CA MET A 47 -9.06 9.30 -5.35
C MET A 47 -8.74 10.72 -5.87
N SER A 48 -9.17 11.05 -7.08
CA SER A 48 -8.88 12.34 -7.74
C SER A 48 -9.35 13.57 -6.95
N ASN A 49 -10.41 13.43 -6.16
CA ASN A 49 -10.86 14.50 -5.26
C ASN A 49 -10.12 14.52 -3.93
N THR A 50 -9.68 13.36 -3.45
CA THR A 50 -8.94 13.20 -2.19
C THR A 50 -7.54 13.79 -2.30
N VAL A 51 -6.86 13.54 -3.42
CA VAL A 51 -5.47 14.00 -3.69
C VAL A 51 -5.33 15.51 -3.82
N LYS A 52 -6.44 16.24 -4.05
CA LYS A 52 -6.45 17.71 -4.08
C LYS A 52 -6.16 18.34 -2.71
N SER A 53 -6.41 17.60 -1.62
CA SER A 53 -6.11 18.04 -0.27
C SER A 53 -5.00 17.16 0.32
N TYR A 54 -3.84 17.77 0.57
CA TYR A 54 -2.72 17.11 1.24
C TYR A 54 -3.13 16.52 2.60
N ILE A 55 -3.99 17.25 3.33
CA ILE A 55 -4.51 16.81 4.63
C ILE A 55 -5.40 15.57 4.46
N ALA A 56 -6.37 15.61 3.53
CA ALA A 56 -7.25 14.48 3.29
C ALA A 56 -6.47 13.24 2.80
N SER A 57 -5.47 13.46 1.95
CA SER A 57 -4.57 12.41 1.46
C SER A 57 -3.79 11.77 2.60
N PHE A 58 -3.20 12.59 3.48
CA PHE A 58 -2.49 12.10 4.66
C PHE A 58 -3.39 11.23 5.55
N PHE A 59 -4.58 11.72 5.90
CA PHE A 59 -5.50 10.98 6.77
C PHE A 59 -5.97 9.66 6.13
N LEU A 60 -6.38 9.68 4.87
CA LEU A 60 -6.96 8.52 4.20
C LEU A 60 -5.93 7.49 3.73
N LYS A 61 -4.73 7.90 3.32
CA LYS A 61 -3.70 7.00 2.81
C LYS A 61 -2.61 6.66 3.81
N ILE A 62 -2.40 7.46 4.87
CA ILE A 62 -1.33 7.20 5.84
C ILE A 62 -1.92 6.81 7.19
N LEU A 63 -2.77 7.65 7.79
CA LEU A 63 -3.27 7.41 9.14
C LEU A 63 -4.26 6.25 9.21
N LEU A 64 -5.29 6.27 8.35
CA LEU A 64 -6.34 5.25 8.34
C LEU A 64 -5.76 3.84 8.07
N PRO A 65 -4.90 3.62 7.05
CA PRO A 65 -4.32 2.30 6.81
C PRO A 65 -3.39 1.84 7.93
N ALA A 66 -2.66 2.77 8.57
CA ALA A 66 -1.83 2.43 9.74
C ALA A 66 -2.69 1.86 10.88
N ILE A 67 -3.79 2.53 11.21
CA ILE A 67 -4.73 2.06 12.25
C ILE A 67 -5.34 0.71 11.86
N LEU A 68 -5.80 0.56 10.61
CA LEU A 68 -6.38 -0.70 10.12
C LEU A 68 -5.39 -1.86 10.19
N PHE A 69 -4.12 -1.65 9.83
CA PHE A 69 -3.10 -2.68 9.89
C PHE A 69 -2.73 -3.07 11.32
N ILE A 70 -2.72 -2.12 12.26
CA ILE A 70 -2.56 -2.41 13.69
C ILE A 70 -3.71 -3.29 14.19
N ILE A 71 -4.97 -2.93 13.86
CA ILE A 71 -6.15 -3.71 14.24
C ILE A 71 -6.07 -5.13 13.65
N LEU A 72 -5.73 -5.25 12.37
CA LEU A 72 -5.57 -6.54 11.70
C LEU A 72 -4.47 -7.38 12.36
N PHE A 73 -3.34 -6.77 12.74
CA PHE A 73 -2.27 -7.47 13.43
C PHE A 73 -2.72 -8.07 14.76
N PHE A 74 -3.45 -7.31 15.58
CA PHE A 74 -4.01 -7.83 16.84
C PHE A 74 -5.05 -8.93 16.60
N ARG A 75 -5.87 -8.81 15.57
CA ARG A 75 -6.86 -9.84 15.20
C ARG A 75 -6.17 -11.14 14.74
N MET A 76 -5.10 -11.05 13.95
CA MET A 76 -4.34 -12.22 13.47
C MET A 76 -3.73 -13.04 14.61
N LYS A 77 -3.33 -12.42 15.73
CA LYS A 77 -2.83 -13.16 16.91
C LYS A 77 -3.86 -14.15 17.47
N LYS A 78 -5.16 -13.84 17.33
CA LYS A 78 -6.28 -14.67 17.80
C LYS A 78 -6.86 -15.57 16.71
N ALA A 79 -6.32 -15.52 15.50
CA ALA A 79 -6.88 -16.24 14.35
C ALA A 79 -6.54 -17.74 14.38
N THR A 80 -7.41 -18.53 13.75
CA THR A 80 -7.16 -19.95 13.49
C THR A 80 -6.18 -20.13 12.33
N ASP A 81 -5.59 -21.32 12.19
CA ASP A 81 -4.59 -21.57 11.14
C ASP A 81 -5.19 -21.43 9.73
N LYS A 82 -6.45 -21.84 9.55
CA LYS A 82 -7.20 -21.62 8.29
C LYS A 82 -7.36 -20.13 7.98
N GLN A 83 -7.67 -19.31 8.98
CA GLN A 83 -7.81 -17.86 8.82
C GLN A 83 -6.46 -17.19 8.51
N LEU A 84 -5.36 -17.65 9.12
CA LEU A 84 -4.02 -17.16 8.82
C LEU A 84 -3.59 -17.52 7.39
N MET A 85 -3.90 -18.73 6.93
CA MET A 85 -3.63 -19.16 5.56
C MET A 85 -4.38 -18.30 4.53
N LEU A 86 -5.68 -18.08 4.74
CA LEU A 86 -6.48 -17.21 3.88
C LEU A 86 -5.95 -15.77 3.90
N SER A 87 -5.65 -15.23 5.08
CA SER A 87 -5.07 -13.89 5.21
C SER A 87 -3.76 -13.77 4.45
N ASN A 88 -2.93 -14.82 4.45
CA ASN A 88 -1.66 -14.83 3.71
C ASN A 88 -1.89 -14.76 2.20
N ILE A 89 -2.89 -15.44 1.66
CA ILE A 89 -3.24 -15.38 0.23
C ILE A 89 -3.68 -13.96 -0.13
N PHE A 90 -4.64 -13.40 0.62
CA PHE A 90 -5.16 -12.05 0.37
C PHE A 90 -4.09 -10.96 0.49
N ILE A 91 -3.29 -10.99 1.57
CA ILE A 91 -2.23 -10.00 1.79
C ILE A 91 -1.14 -10.13 0.71
N THR A 92 -0.81 -11.35 0.27
CA THR A 92 0.16 -11.54 -0.81
C THR A 92 -0.37 -10.95 -2.13
N GLY A 93 -1.63 -11.20 -2.48
CA GLY A 93 -2.26 -10.59 -3.64
C GLY A 93 -2.25 -9.07 -3.58
N ALA A 94 -2.58 -8.49 -2.42
CA ALA A 94 -2.53 -7.04 -2.21
C ALA A 94 -1.11 -6.48 -2.37
N VAL A 95 -0.09 -7.14 -1.81
CA VAL A 95 1.32 -6.73 -1.98
C VAL A 95 1.72 -6.73 -3.45
N ILE A 96 1.37 -7.78 -4.21
CA ILE A 96 1.69 -7.85 -5.65
C ILE A 96 1.05 -6.67 -6.40
N LEU A 97 -0.23 -6.39 -6.16
CA LEU A 97 -0.91 -5.26 -6.79
C LEU A 97 -0.25 -3.93 -6.47
N TYR A 98 0.10 -3.70 -5.20
CA TYR A 98 0.76 -2.46 -4.78
C TYR A 98 2.19 -2.32 -5.33
N ILE A 99 2.91 -3.43 -5.51
CA ILE A 99 4.20 -3.42 -6.21
C ILE A 99 4.02 -2.95 -7.67
N LEU A 100 3.02 -3.49 -8.38
CA LEU A 100 2.75 -3.09 -9.76
C LEU A 100 2.40 -1.60 -9.88
N ILE A 101 1.58 -1.08 -8.97
CA ILE A 101 1.23 0.35 -8.92
C ILE A 101 2.49 1.21 -8.69
N ASN A 102 3.35 0.83 -7.74
CA ASN A 102 4.59 1.56 -7.49
C ASN A 102 5.56 1.49 -8.69
N ILE A 103 5.64 0.35 -9.39
CA ILE A 103 6.41 0.25 -10.64
C ILE A 103 5.87 1.22 -11.68
N PHE A 104 4.55 1.31 -11.83
CA PHE A 104 3.92 2.27 -12.76
C PHE A 104 4.28 3.72 -12.41
N HIS A 105 4.30 4.09 -11.13
CA HIS A 105 4.77 5.40 -10.70
C HIS A 105 6.24 5.65 -11.05
N ILE A 106 7.11 4.67 -10.82
CA ILE A 106 8.53 4.78 -11.17
C ILE A 106 8.72 4.99 -12.68
N VAL A 107 7.94 4.28 -13.51
CA VAL A 107 7.95 4.47 -14.97
C VAL A 107 7.51 5.89 -15.34
N TRP A 108 6.44 6.41 -14.74
CA TRP A 108 6.00 7.78 -14.99
C TRP A 108 7.04 8.83 -14.57
N VAL A 109 7.66 8.65 -13.40
CA VAL A 109 8.74 9.52 -12.93
C VAL A 109 9.93 9.47 -13.89
N ALA A 110 10.27 8.30 -14.43
CA ALA A 110 11.38 8.14 -15.37
C ALA A 110 11.12 8.80 -16.74
N ILE A 111 9.87 8.82 -17.20
CA ILE A 111 9.47 9.42 -18.48
C ILE A 111 9.25 10.94 -18.33
N LEU A 112 8.96 11.44 -17.13
CA LEU A 112 8.68 12.85 -16.84
C LEU A 112 9.67 13.85 -17.48
N PRO A 113 11.00 13.65 -17.48
CA PRO A 113 11.94 14.58 -18.11
C PRO A 113 11.67 14.80 -19.60
N ILE A 114 11.16 13.79 -20.31
CA ILE A 114 10.84 13.90 -21.74
C ILE A 114 9.77 14.97 -21.96
N PHE A 115 8.77 15.06 -21.09
CA PHE A 115 7.69 16.04 -21.19
C PHE A 115 8.08 17.45 -20.71
N ILE A 116 9.03 17.55 -19.77
CA ILE A 116 9.47 18.85 -19.25
C ILE A 116 10.42 19.55 -20.23
N PHE A 117 11.26 18.81 -20.93
CA PHE A 117 12.28 19.34 -21.84
C PHE A 117 11.89 19.28 -23.33
N SER A 118 10.67 18.84 -23.66
CA SER A 118 10.06 18.90 -25.00
C SER A 118 9.31 20.20 -25.21
#